data_AF-A0A7J4R9Z6-F1
#
_entry.id   AF-A0A7J4R9Z6-F1
#
_cell.length_a   1.000
_cell.length_b   1.000
_cell.length_c   1.000
_cell.angle_alpha   90.00
_cell.angle_beta   90.00
_cell.angle_gamma   90.00
#
_symmetry.space_group_name_H-M   'P 1'
#
loop_
_entity.id
_entity.type
_entity.pdbx_description
1 polymer ?
#
loop_
_entity_poly.entity_id
_entity_poly.type
_entity_poly.pdbx_seq_one_letter_code
_entity_poly.pdbx_strand_id
1 'polypeptide(L)'
;MGTRHSIADVSVIGAGVSGLSTGIRLLEAGYNVKIFSQYSSPNTVSDTAAAWWYPFLVEPLKKTNRWSTETFDELVRLSEEEGLSCITMRLGKEYLEQECEPPGWSNEIPHFRILEKDEVASGYSFGWEIEAPVIEMHLYMPWLERRFIEMGGEIITRHVQQISELPGQYVVNCCGLGGKELCDDHSLEPVRGQVVYTTQDPGFGRFDQRPESLIYTIPRRDVTVLGGTAQRGDWDENIRDEDTELILRKCESLWPELDRSKVVGVSVGLRPSRKEVRLEVENISGRLVVHNYGHGGAGVTLSWGCADEVVRLLSQ
;
A
#
# COMPACT_ATOMS: atom_id res chain seq x y z
N MET A 1 -26.20 24.79 29.88
CA MET A 1 -25.62 23.44 30.07
C MET A 1 -25.30 22.90 28.68
N GLY A 2 -24.03 22.90 28.30
CA GLY A 2 -23.61 22.39 26.98
C GLY A 2 -23.85 20.89 26.94
N THR A 3 -24.56 20.43 25.91
CA THR A 3 -24.65 19.02 25.55
C THR A 3 -23.23 18.52 25.27
N ARG A 4 -22.65 17.75 26.21
CA ARG A 4 -21.48 16.92 25.91
C ARG A 4 -21.93 15.96 24.82
N HIS A 5 -21.56 16.22 23.57
CA HIS A 5 -21.60 15.19 22.55
C HIS A 5 -20.65 14.10 23.04
N SER A 6 -21.17 12.92 23.34
CA SER A 6 -20.33 11.77 23.68
C SER A 6 -19.43 11.48 22.51
N ILE A 7 -18.10 11.48 22.73
CA ILE A 7 -17.14 11.04 21.73
C ILE A 7 -17.53 9.62 21.29
N ALA A 8 -17.62 9.40 19.98
CA ALA A 8 -18.01 8.10 19.46
C ALA A 8 -16.82 7.13 19.47
N ASP A 9 -17.05 5.92 19.98
CA ASP A 9 -16.06 4.85 20.01
C ASP A 9 -16.04 4.08 18.69
N VAL A 10 -14.86 3.90 18.11
CA VAL A 10 -14.63 3.16 16.86
C VAL A 10 -13.65 2.01 17.11
N SER A 11 -14.05 0.80 16.74
CA SER A 11 -13.13 -0.34 16.67
C SER A 11 -12.61 -0.50 15.25
N VAL A 12 -11.30 -0.54 15.06
CA VAL A 12 -10.66 -0.81 13.77
C VAL A 12 -10.06 -2.21 13.79
N ILE A 13 -10.25 -3.00 12.72
CA ILE A 13 -9.70 -4.35 12.61
C ILE A 13 -8.45 -4.32 11.73
N GLY A 14 -7.32 -4.78 12.26
CA GLY A 14 -6.05 -4.87 11.54
C GLY A 14 -5.12 -3.67 11.79
N ALA A 15 -3.84 -3.95 12.02
CA ALA A 15 -2.79 -2.97 12.24
C ALA A 15 -1.80 -2.86 11.06
N GLY A 16 -2.25 -3.20 9.84
CA GLY A 16 -1.50 -2.87 8.62
C GLY A 16 -1.64 -1.39 8.24
N VAL A 17 -1.03 -0.98 7.12
CA VAL A 17 -1.02 0.43 6.68
C VAL A 17 -2.43 1.03 6.57
N SER A 18 -3.41 0.28 6.07
CA SER A 18 -4.81 0.72 5.96
C SER A 18 -5.47 0.93 7.32
N GLY A 19 -5.19 0.05 8.30
CA GLY A 19 -5.74 0.14 9.64
C GLY A 19 -5.15 1.29 10.45
N LEU A 20 -3.82 1.46 10.40
CA LEU A 20 -3.13 2.52 11.12
C LEU A 20 -3.44 3.92 10.59
N SER A 21 -3.40 4.12 9.25
CA SER A 21 -3.78 5.39 8.62
C SER A 21 -5.23 5.75 8.92
N THR A 22 -6.15 4.79 8.82
CA THR A 22 -7.56 4.95 9.20
C THR A 22 -7.70 5.34 10.67
N GLY A 23 -7.01 4.63 11.57
CA GLY A 23 -7.06 4.92 13.00
C GLY A 23 -6.58 6.33 13.32
N ILE A 24 -5.50 6.79 12.68
CA ILE A 24 -4.97 8.15 12.83
C ILE A 24 -5.99 9.18 12.34
N ARG A 25 -6.55 9.04 11.13
CA ARG A 25 -7.56 9.98 10.61
C ARG A 25 -8.82 10.04 11.48
N LEU A 26 -9.23 8.91 12.07
CA LEU A 26 -10.35 8.88 13.00
C LEU A 26 -10.03 9.61 14.32
N LEU A 27 -8.82 9.46 14.86
CA LEU A 27 -8.39 10.22 16.03
C LEU A 27 -8.34 11.73 15.72
N GLU A 28 -7.84 12.12 14.55
CA GLU A 28 -7.84 13.52 14.08
C GLU A 28 -9.26 14.09 13.95
N ALA A 29 -10.22 13.26 13.53
CA ALA A 29 -11.64 13.61 13.44
C ALA A 29 -12.37 13.61 14.81
N GLY A 30 -11.67 13.30 15.91
CA GLY A 30 -12.21 13.38 17.27
C GLY A 30 -12.95 12.13 17.76
N TYR A 31 -12.77 10.98 17.10
CA TYR A 31 -13.27 9.69 17.60
C TYR A 31 -12.35 9.11 18.68
N ASN A 32 -12.88 8.20 19.51
CA ASN A 32 -12.06 7.35 20.37
C ASN A 32 -11.81 6.02 19.66
N VAL A 33 -10.54 5.66 19.42
CA VAL A 33 -10.20 4.59 18.48
C VAL A 33 -9.39 3.48 19.16
N LYS A 34 -9.80 2.23 18.94
CA LYS A 34 -9.02 1.04 19.30
C LYS A 34 -8.80 0.17 18.07
N ILE A 35 -7.55 -0.23 17.82
CA ILE A 35 -7.20 -1.19 16.77
C ILE A 35 -7.11 -2.58 17.40
N PHE A 36 -7.83 -3.55 16.83
CA PHE A 36 -7.77 -4.97 17.18
C PHE A 36 -7.06 -5.71 16.06
N SER A 37 -5.91 -6.32 16.36
CA SER A 37 -5.13 -7.01 15.34
C SER A 37 -4.41 -8.22 15.92
N GLN A 38 -4.34 -9.32 15.18
CA GLN A 38 -3.53 -10.47 15.58
C GLN A 38 -2.03 -10.19 15.43
N TYR A 39 -1.68 -9.35 14.45
CA TYR A 39 -0.31 -9.01 14.08
C TYR A 39 -0.10 -7.49 14.13
N SER A 40 1.09 -7.08 14.51
CA SER A 40 1.58 -5.70 14.46
C SER A 40 2.90 -5.68 13.68
N SER A 41 3.40 -4.49 13.34
CA SER A 41 4.76 -4.33 12.80
C SER A 41 5.78 -5.02 13.72
N PRO A 42 6.75 -5.77 13.20
CA PRO A 42 7.12 -5.92 11.78
C PRO A 42 6.49 -7.15 11.08
N ASN A 43 5.37 -7.68 11.58
CA ASN A 43 4.78 -8.96 11.16
C ASN A 43 3.50 -8.79 10.32
N THR A 44 3.37 -7.69 9.60
CA THR A 44 2.23 -7.45 8.68
C THR A 44 2.70 -7.51 7.23
N VAL A 45 1.78 -7.78 6.30
CA VAL A 45 2.10 -7.69 4.86
C VAL A 45 2.61 -6.28 4.47
N SER A 46 2.18 -5.24 5.19
CA SER A 46 2.62 -3.87 4.94
C SER A 46 4.12 -3.68 5.19
N ASP A 47 4.72 -4.43 6.11
CA ASP A 47 6.16 -4.38 6.41
C ASP A 47 7.02 -4.89 5.23
N THR A 48 6.47 -5.82 4.45
CA THR A 48 7.15 -6.43 3.30
C THR A 48 7.03 -5.62 2.01
N ALA A 49 6.19 -4.58 1.99
CA ALA A 49 5.95 -3.81 0.78
C ALA A 49 7.23 -3.10 0.32
N ALA A 50 7.50 -3.15 -1.00
CA ALA A 50 8.58 -2.36 -1.60
C ALA A 50 8.36 -0.85 -1.42
N ALA A 51 7.08 -0.48 -1.49
CA ALA A 51 6.45 0.82 -1.32
C ALA A 51 7.07 1.95 -2.15
N TRP A 52 6.63 1.99 -3.41
CA TRP A 52 6.67 3.15 -4.29
C TRP A 52 5.22 3.58 -4.52
N TRP A 53 4.92 4.89 -4.49
CA TRP A 53 3.59 5.38 -4.80
C TRP A 53 3.29 5.16 -6.28
N TYR A 54 2.40 4.21 -6.59
CA TYR A 54 1.87 4.00 -7.93
C TYR A 54 0.57 3.19 -7.86
N PRO A 55 -0.54 3.64 -8.49
CA PRO A 55 -1.81 2.90 -8.49
C PRO A 55 -1.75 1.61 -9.33
N PHE A 56 -1.17 0.55 -8.77
CA PHE A 56 -0.93 -0.73 -9.46
C PHE A 56 -2.16 -1.65 -9.44
N LEU A 57 -2.72 -1.93 -10.63
CA LEU A 57 -3.78 -2.93 -10.87
C LEU A 57 -4.94 -2.85 -9.87
N VAL A 58 -5.48 -1.63 -9.68
CA VAL A 58 -6.47 -1.36 -8.63
C VAL A 58 -7.68 -0.62 -9.16
N GLU A 59 -8.86 -1.09 -8.74
CA GLU A 59 -10.18 -0.63 -9.20
C GLU A 59 -11.06 -0.28 -7.99
N PRO A 60 -12.13 0.53 -8.15
CA PRO A 60 -12.54 1.18 -9.39
C PRO A 60 -11.72 2.44 -9.71
N LEU A 61 -11.23 2.57 -10.96
CA LEU A 61 -10.29 3.62 -11.39
C LEU A 61 -10.66 5.03 -10.92
N LYS A 62 -11.94 5.44 -11.03
CA LYS A 62 -12.35 6.79 -10.64
C LYS A 62 -12.10 7.07 -9.15
N LYS A 63 -12.39 6.09 -8.28
CA LYS A 63 -12.19 6.26 -6.83
C LYS A 63 -10.72 6.13 -6.48
N THR A 64 -10.05 5.12 -7.06
CA THR A 64 -8.65 4.83 -6.75
C THR A 64 -7.71 5.95 -7.22
N ASN A 65 -7.98 6.60 -8.35
CA ASN A 65 -7.24 7.79 -8.78
C ASN A 65 -7.33 8.92 -7.72
N ARG A 66 -8.53 9.20 -7.20
CA ARG A 66 -8.71 10.22 -6.15
C ARG A 66 -7.97 9.83 -4.88
N TRP A 67 -8.20 8.62 -4.36
CA TRP A 67 -7.56 8.17 -3.13
C TRP A 67 -6.04 8.12 -3.25
N SER A 68 -5.52 7.77 -4.42
CA SER A 68 -4.08 7.79 -4.65
C SER A 68 -3.51 9.19 -4.63
N THR A 69 -4.17 10.17 -5.26
CA THR A 69 -3.73 11.58 -5.23
C THR A 69 -3.76 12.14 -3.81
N GLU A 70 -4.85 11.92 -3.07
CA GLU A 70 -4.93 12.34 -1.65
C GLU A 70 -3.80 11.70 -0.81
N THR A 71 -3.46 10.45 -1.12
CA THR A 71 -2.33 9.76 -0.47
C THR A 71 -0.97 10.31 -0.89
N PHE A 72 -0.81 10.71 -2.15
CA PHE A 72 0.41 11.36 -2.63
C PHE A 72 0.67 12.63 -1.83
N ASP A 73 -0.34 13.50 -1.76
CA ASP A 73 -0.25 14.79 -1.06
C ASP A 73 0.10 14.60 0.41
N GLU A 74 -0.54 13.65 1.09
CA GLU A 74 -0.25 13.36 2.50
C GLU A 74 1.17 12.80 2.70
N LEU A 75 1.66 11.93 1.80
CA LEU A 75 3.03 11.42 1.89
C LEU A 75 4.08 12.53 1.66
N VAL A 76 3.83 13.45 0.73
CA VAL A 76 4.67 14.63 0.52
C VAL A 76 4.64 15.53 1.76
N ARG A 77 3.45 15.83 2.28
CA ARG A 77 3.27 16.62 3.51
C ARG A 77 4.02 16.02 4.70
N LEU A 78 3.92 14.70 4.91
CA LEU A 78 4.64 14.00 5.98
C LEU A 78 6.17 14.10 5.81
N SER A 79 6.65 14.00 4.56
CA SER A 79 8.08 14.14 4.27
C SER A 79 8.58 15.57 4.52
N GLU A 80 7.87 16.57 3.99
CA GLU A 80 8.33 17.97 3.95
C GLU A 80 8.01 18.76 5.22
N GLU A 81 6.78 18.64 5.73
CA GLU A 81 6.31 19.41 6.89
C GLU A 81 6.62 18.73 8.22
N GLU A 82 6.50 17.40 8.27
CA GLU A 82 6.77 16.62 9.49
C GLU A 82 8.19 16.04 9.53
N GLY A 83 8.99 16.23 8.46
CA GLY A 83 10.38 15.79 8.39
C GLY A 83 10.55 14.27 8.41
N LEU A 84 9.53 13.52 7.97
CA LEU A 84 9.53 12.07 8.03
C LEU A 84 10.48 11.49 6.97
N SER A 85 11.74 11.37 7.36
CA SER A 85 12.82 11.08 6.40
C SER A 85 12.67 9.74 5.67
N CYS A 86 11.95 8.75 6.23
CA CYS A 86 11.72 7.45 5.60
C CYS A 86 10.82 7.50 4.35
N ILE A 87 10.27 8.67 4.03
CA ILE A 87 9.59 8.96 2.77
C ILE A 87 10.50 9.87 1.96
N THR A 88 10.86 9.44 0.75
CA THR A 88 11.67 10.26 -0.16
C THR A 88 11.08 10.28 -1.56
N MET A 89 11.16 11.44 -2.21
CA MET A 89 10.81 11.58 -3.63
C MET A 89 11.91 10.96 -4.50
N ARG A 90 11.50 10.19 -5.50
CA ARG A 90 12.40 9.54 -6.46
C ARG A 90 11.82 9.63 -7.85
N LEU A 91 12.70 9.82 -8.84
CA LEU A 91 12.33 9.67 -10.24
C LEU A 91 12.16 8.19 -10.59
N GLY A 92 11.17 7.92 -11.44
CA GLY A 92 10.84 6.59 -11.91
C GLY A 92 10.37 6.64 -13.35
N LYS A 93 10.84 5.69 -14.17
CA LYS A 93 10.46 5.54 -15.56
C LYS A 93 9.70 4.23 -15.74
N GLU A 94 8.48 4.31 -16.21
CA GLU A 94 7.70 3.15 -16.62
C GLU A 94 7.78 3.00 -18.13
N TYR A 95 8.07 1.78 -18.57
CA TYR A 95 8.21 1.42 -19.97
C TYR A 95 7.06 0.53 -20.42
N LEU A 96 6.54 0.81 -21.60
CA LEU A 96 5.34 0.19 -22.16
C LEU A 96 5.63 -0.29 -23.58
N GLU A 97 5.11 -1.46 -23.93
CA GLU A 97 5.29 -2.03 -25.26
C GLU A 97 4.52 -1.29 -26.34
N GLN A 98 3.48 -0.54 -25.96
CA GLN A 98 2.59 0.17 -26.88
C GLN A 98 2.20 1.52 -26.28
N GLU A 99 1.93 2.47 -27.16
CA GLU A 99 1.38 3.77 -26.80
C GLU A 99 -0.04 3.62 -26.22
N CYS A 100 -0.32 4.38 -25.16
CA CYS A 100 -1.62 4.42 -24.53
C CYS A 100 -1.91 5.79 -23.94
N GLU A 101 -3.18 6.02 -23.58
CA GLU A 101 -3.56 7.21 -22.82
C GLU A 101 -2.86 7.22 -21.45
N PRO A 102 -2.40 8.39 -20.98
CA PRO A 102 -1.88 8.54 -19.63
C PRO A 102 -2.91 8.11 -18.57
N PRO A 103 -2.44 7.58 -17.42
CA PRO A 103 -3.32 7.25 -16.31
C PRO A 103 -4.09 8.47 -15.80
N GLY A 104 -5.33 8.29 -15.32
CA GLY A 104 -6.17 9.42 -14.91
C GLY A 104 -5.65 10.25 -13.72
N TRP A 105 -4.64 9.76 -12.99
CA TRP A 105 -3.94 10.48 -11.92
C TRP A 105 -2.74 11.30 -12.43
N SER A 106 -2.35 11.19 -13.71
CA SER A 106 -1.13 11.79 -14.25
C SER A 106 -1.08 13.32 -14.13
N ASN A 107 -2.24 13.97 -14.25
CA ASN A 107 -2.36 15.43 -14.15
C ASN A 107 -2.53 15.93 -12.71
N GLU A 108 -2.59 15.01 -11.75
CA GLU A 108 -2.82 15.30 -10.34
C GLU A 108 -1.51 15.27 -9.51
N ILE A 109 -0.39 14.89 -10.14
CA ILE A 109 0.93 14.90 -9.49
C ILE A 109 1.84 15.99 -10.09
N PRO A 110 2.81 16.54 -9.33
CA PRO A 110 3.63 17.66 -9.80
C PRO A 110 4.53 17.33 -10.99
N HIS A 111 5.04 16.10 -11.08
CA HIS A 111 5.96 15.67 -12.14
C HIS A 111 5.42 14.42 -12.85
N PHE A 112 4.88 14.63 -14.04
CA PHE A 112 4.53 13.60 -15.01
C PHE A 112 4.92 14.08 -16.40
N ARG A 113 5.62 13.24 -17.17
CA ARG A 113 5.89 13.51 -18.58
C ARG A 113 6.00 12.22 -19.38
N ILE A 114 5.62 12.29 -20.64
CA ILE A 114 5.92 11.22 -21.60
C ILE A 114 7.44 11.23 -21.89
N LEU A 115 8.02 10.04 -22.03
CA LEU A 115 9.44 9.87 -22.36
C LEU A 115 9.70 10.23 -23.82
N GLU A 116 10.86 10.82 -24.07
CA GLU A 116 11.38 10.96 -25.43
C GLU A 116 11.83 9.60 -25.99
N LYS A 117 11.89 9.47 -27.32
CA LYS A 117 12.19 8.18 -27.97
C LYS A 117 13.53 7.56 -27.57
N ASP A 118 14.53 8.39 -27.27
CA ASP A 118 15.87 7.97 -26.83
C ASP A 118 15.94 7.64 -25.33
N GLU A 119 14.89 7.98 -24.56
CA GLU A 119 14.76 7.61 -23.16
C GLU A 119 14.02 6.29 -22.93
N VAL A 120 13.30 5.79 -23.94
CA VAL A 120 12.56 4.52 -23.88
C VAL A 120 13.53 3.34 -23.94
N ALA A 121 13.42 2.42 -22.98
CA ALA A 121 14.27 1.24 -22.91
C ALA A 121 14.11 0.33 -24.14
N SER A 122 15.19 -0.35 -24.53
CA SER A 122 15.17 -1.33 -25.63
C SER A 122 14.10 -2.41 -25.39
N GLY A 123 13.32 -2.71 -26.42
CA GLY A 123 12.18 -3.65 -26.34
C GLY A 123 10.85 -3.01 -25.98
N TYR A 124 10.84 -1.71 -25.64
CA TYR A 124 9.64 -0.93 -25.37
C TYR A 124 9.45 0.14 -26.46
N SER A 125 8.24 0.68 -26.58
CA SER A 125 7.92 1.71 -27.59
C SER A 125 7.36 3.01 -27.01
N PHE A 126 6.98 2.98 -25.74
CA PHE A 126 6.37 4.10 -25.04
C PHE A 126 6.75 4.08 -23.55
N GLY A 127 6.44 5.16 -22.84
CA GLY A 127 6.65 5.23 -21.40
C GLY A 127 6.49 6.64 -20.86
N TRP A 128 6.52 6.75 -19.54
CA TRP A 128 6.46 8.02 -18.83
C TRP A 128 7.44 8.05 -17.67
N GLU A 129 7.85 9.25 -17.31
CA GLU A 129 8.60 9.53 -16.09
C GLU A 129 7.69 10.21 -15.08
N ILE A 130 7.79 9.77 -13.82
CA ILE A 130 7.13 10.40 -12.68
C ILE A 130 8.14 10.60 -11.56
N GLU A 131 7.88 11.60 -10.70
CA GLU A 131 8.55 11.73 -9.41
C GLU A 131 7.55 11.37 -8.32
N ALA A 132 7.84 10.34 -7.52
CA ALA A 132 6.88 9.82 -6.56
C ALA A 132 7.50 9.44 -5.21
N PRO A 133 6.70 9.41 -4.13
CA PRO A 133 7.14 8.92 -2.83
C PRO A 133 7.60 7.47 -2.87
N VAL A 134 8.76 7.22 -2.25
CA VAL A 134 9.33 5.91 -1.95
C VAL A 134 9.48 5.80 -0.44
N ILE A 135 8.98 4.70 0.13
CA ILE A 135 8.80 4.55 1.57
C ILE A 135 9.60 3.36 2.10
N GLU A 136 10.42 3.62 3.10
CA GLU A 136 11.14 2.59 3.85
C GLU A 136 10.21 1.99 4.91
N MET A 137 9.44 0.96 4.52
CA MET A 137 8.34 0.41 5.34
C MET A 137 8.76 -0.03 6.74
N HIS A 138 9.98 -0.55 6.89
CA HIS A 138 10.55 -0.95 8.19
C HIS A 138 10.74 0.23 9.18
N LEU A 139 10.73 1.47 8.70
CA LEU A 139 10.72 2.70 9.52
C LEU A 139 9.32 3.31 9.58
N TYR A 140 8.58 3.25 8.48
CA TYR A 140 7.27 3.87 8.34
C TYR A 140 6.19 3.19 9.18
N MET A 141 6.14 1.85 9.19
CA MET A 141 5.14 1.11 9.96
C MET A 141 5.29 1.32 11.48
N PRO A 142 6.49 1.22 12.09
CA PRO A 142 6.68 1.61 13.49
C PRO A 142 6.36 3.08 13.78
N TRP A 143 6.59 3.99 12.82
CA TRP A 143 6.22 5.40 12.97
C TRP A 143 4.70 5.58 13.02
N LEU A 144 3.95 4.91 12.14
CA LEU A 144 2.47 4.94 12.14
C LEU A 144 1.90 4.41 13.46
N GLU A 145 2.41 3.27 13.96
CA GLU A 145 2.00 2.70 15.24
C GLU A 145 2.23 3.67 16.40
N ARG A 146 3.44 4.26 16.47
CA ARG A 146 3.78 5.25 17.49
C ARG A 146 2.89 6.49 17.40
N ARG A 147 2.68 7.05 16.21
CA ARG A 147 1.81 8.21 16.01
C ARG A 147 0.40 7.92 16.51
N PHE A 148 -0.17 6.78 16.13
CA PHE A 148 -1.50 6.36 16.58
C PHE A 148 -1.60 6.29 18.12
N ILE A 149 -0.59 5.70 18.78
CA ILE A 149 -0.54 5.58 20.24
C ILE A 149 -0.36 6.95 20.91
N GLU A 150 0.52 7.80 20.40
CA GLU A 150 0.77 9.15 20.93
C GLU A 150 -0.45 10.06 20.83
N MET A 151 -1.32 9.82 19.83
CA MET A 151 -2.62 10.48 19.69
C MET A 151 -3.71 9.92 20.62
N GLY A 152 -3.39 8.92 21.46
CA GLY A 152 -4.30 8.33 22.42
C GLY A 152 -5.03 7.07 21.94
N GLY A 153 -4.68 6.55 20.76
CA GLY A 153 -5.18 5.28 20.26
C GLY A 153 -4.63 4.09 21.05
N GLU A 154 -5.40 3.01 21.11
CA GLU A 154 -4.97 1.75 21.75
C GLU A 154 -4.89 0.61 20.72
N ILE A 155 -3.78 -0.12 20.67
CA ILE A 155 -3.65 -1.33 19.86
C ILE A 155 -3.76 -2.55 20.78
N ILE A 156 -4.74 -3.41 20.51
CA ILE A 156 -5.06 -4.60 21.27
C ILE A 156 -4.72 -5.83 20.41
N THR A 157 -3.74 -6.61 20.86
CA THR A 157 -3.39 -7.88 20.21
C THR A 157 -4.50 -8.90 20.43
N ARG A 158 -5.31 -9.14 19.40
CA ARG A 158 -6.45 -10.08 19.43
C ARG A 158 -6.76 -10.57 18.02
N HIS A 159 -6.97 -11.87 17.88
CA HIS A 159 -7.59 -12.44 16.69
C HIS A 159 -9.10 -12.22 16.75
N VAL A 160 -9.64 -11.53 15.75
CA VAL A 160 -11.07 -11.20 15.67
C VAL A 160 -11.80 -12.25 14.86
N GLN A 161 -12.68 -13.03 15.49
CA GLN A 161 -13.42 -14.09 14.81
C GLN A 161 -14.73 -13.59 14.19
N GLN A 162 -15.36 -12.60 14.82
CA GLN A 162 -16.65 -12.05 14.37
C GLN A 162 -16.69 -10.56 14.69
N ILE A 163 -17.23 -9.74 13.78
CA ILE A 163 -17.33 -8.28 13.96
C ILE A 163 -18.16 -7.89 15.19
N SER A 164 -19.18 -8.71 15.53
CA SER A 164 -20.09 -8.48 16.66
C SER A 164 -19.41 -8.52 18.04
N GLU A 165 -18.20 -9.07 18.16
CA GLU A 165 -17.49 -9.17 19.44
C GLU A 165 -16.75 -7.89 19.84
N LEU A 166 -16.61 -6.94 18.91
CA LEU A 166 -15.85 -5.72 19.11
C LEU A 166 -16.69 -4.68 19.88
N PRO A 167 -16.10 -3.87 20.76
CA PRO A 167 -16.81 -2.79 21.44
C PRO A 167 -16.98 -1.56 20.54
N GLY A 168 -17.80 -0.61 20.95
CA GLY A 168 -17.93 0.71 20.31
C GLY A 168 -19.19 0.87 19.44
N GLN A 169 -19.37 2.06 18.90
CA GLN A 169 -20.53 2.43 18.08
C GLN A 169 -20.31 2.04 16.62
N TYR A 170 -19.09 2.21 16.12
CA TYR A 170 -18.71 1.92 14.74
C TYR A 170 -17.64 0.84 14.68
N VAL A 171 -17.58 0.11 13.57
CA VAL A 171 -16.43 -0.75 13.24
C VAL A 171 -15.86 -0.33 11.89
N VAL A 172 -14.54 -0.28 11.78
CA VAL A 172 -13.87 -0.19 10.48
C VAL A 172 -13.04 -1.46 10.27
N ASN A 173 -13.34 -2.17 9.19
CA ASN A 173 -12.72 -3.44 8.89
C ASN A 173 -11.57 -3.26 7.88
N CYS A 174 -10.33 -3.26 8.38
CA CYS A 174 -9.10 -3.16 7.58
C CYS A 174 -8.29 -4.48 7.58
N CYS A 175 -8.96 -5.63 7.67
CA CYS A 175 -8.31 -6.93 7.90
C CYS A 175 -7.53 -7.53 6.71
N GLY A 176 -7.47 -6.86 5.55
CA GLY A 176 -6.75 -7.36 4.37
C GLY A 176 -7.30 -8.71 3.89
N LEU A 177 -6.44 -9.72 3.78
CA LEU A 177 -6.83 -11.09 3.39
C LEU A 177 -7.78 -11.75 4.39
N GLY A 178 -7.78 -11.31 5.65
CA GLY A 178 -8.70 -11.81 6.69
C GLY A 178 -10.17 -11.63 6.34
N GLY A 179 -10.51 -10.76 5.37
CA GLY A 179 -11.87 -10.53 4.92
C GLY A 179 -12.50 -11.76 4.28
N LYS A 180 -11.66 -12.68 3.77
CA LYS A 180 -12.12 -13.96 3.22
C LYS A 180 -12.84 -14.81 4.26
N GLU A 181 -12.32 -14.84 5.49
CA GLU A 181 -12.92 -15.59 6.61
C GLU A 181 -13.92 -14.74 7.39
N LEU A 182 -13.54 -13.50 7.73
CA LEU A 182 -14.33 -12.62 8.60
C LEU A 182 -15.62 -12.11 7.94
N CYS A 183 -15.64 -12.00 6.61
CA CYS A 183 -16.77 -11.44 5.85
C CYS A 183 -17.27 -12.37 4.74
N ASP A 184 -16.81 -13.62 4.71
CA ASP A 184 -17.13 -14.58 3.63
C ASP A 184 -16.84 -14.02 2.22
N ASP A 185 -15.86 -13.11 2.10
CA ASP A 185 -15.56 -12.45 0.83
C ASP A 185 -14.65 -13.35 -0.04
N HIS A 186 -15.28 -14.24 -0.79
CA HIS A 186 -14.60 -15.13 -1.73
C HIS A 186 -14.03 -14.42 -2.98
N SER A 187 -14.27 -13.12 -3.15
CA SER A 187 -13.61 -12.33 -4.20
C SER A 187 -12.18 -11.92 -3.84
N LEU A 188 -11.75 -12.16 -2.58
CA LEU A 188 -10.38 -12.01 -2.13
C LEU A 188 -9.52 -13.23 -2.49
N GLU A 189 -8.38 -12.96 -3.11
CA GLU A 189 -7.32 -13.94 -3.35
C GLU A 189 -5.95 -13.37 -2.96
N PRO A 190 -5.01 -14.21 -2.48
CA PRO A 190 -3.64 -13.77 -2.31
C PRO A 190 -2.99 -13.60 -3.69
N VAL A 191 -2.20 -12.56 -3.83
CA VAL A 191 -1.24 -12.45 -4.92
C VAL A 191 0.15 -12.41 -4.31
N ARG A 192 0.77 -13.59 -4.24
CA ARG A 192 2.11 -13.77 -3.69
C ARG A 192 3.12 -12.94 -4.49
N GLY A 193 3.94 -12.19 -3.77
CA GLY A 193 5.02 -11.38 -4.30
C GLY A 193 6.31 -11.62 -3.56
N GLN A 194 7.35 -11.96 -4.31
CA GLN A 194 8.72 -12.02 -3.82
C GLN A 194 9.49 -10.79 -4.32
N VAL A 195 10.38 -10.27 -3.48
CA VAL A 195 11.28 -9.16 -3.77
C VAL A 195 12.70 -9.51 -3.35
N VAL A 196 13.68 -8.90 -4.02
CA VAL A 196 15.11 -9.01 -3.72
C VAL A 196 15.63 -7.62 -3.35
N TYR A 197 16.48 -7.54 -2.33
CA TYR A 197 17.10 -6.29 -1.90
C TYR A 197 18.56 -6.25 -2.33
N THR A 198 18.99 -5.13 -2.90
CA THR A 198 20.39 -4.88 -3.27
C THR A 198 20.86 -3.53 -2.74
N THR A 199 22.13 -3.43 -2.37
CA THR A 199 22.77 -2.16 -1.94
C THR A 199 23.19 -1.28 -3.11
N GLN A 200 23.02 -1.76 -4.35
CA GLN A 200 23.30 -0.97 -5.54
C GLN A 200 22.17 0.03 -5.80
N ASP A 201 22.54 1.30 -6.02
CA ASP A 201 21.61 2.35 -6.42
C ASP A 201 21.50 2.43 -7.96
N PRO A 202 20.31 2.25 -8.56
CA PRO A 202 20.07 2.39 -9.99
C PRO A 202 19.94 3.85 -10.47
N GLY A 203 20.02 4.83 -9.56
CA GLY A 203 19.87 6.27 -9.79
C GLY A 203 18.41 6.72 -9.92
N PHE A 204 17.61 5.96 -10.65
CA PHE A 204 16.17 6.16 -10.82
C PHE A 204 15.46 4.82 -10.90
N GLY A 205 14.15 4.82 -10.61
CA GLY A 205 13.34 3.62 -10.68
C GLY A 205 13.02 3.23 -12.12
N ARG A 206 12.99 1.93 -12.41
CA ARG A 206 12.64 1.38 -13.72
C ARG A 206 11.48 0.43 -13.53
N PHE A 207 10.44 0.53 -14.34
CA PHE A 207 9.20 -0.20 -14.16
C PHE A 207 8.68 -0.79 -15.47
N ASP A 208 8.20 -2.03 -15.41
CA ASP A 208 7.21 -2.63 -16.31
C ASP A 208 6.14 -3.25 -15.40
N GLN A 209 4.95 -2.66 -15.38
CA GLN A 209 3.90 -3.00 -14.43
C GLN A 209 2.85 -3.95 -14.98
N ARG A 210 3.15 -4.65 -16.08
CA ARG A 210 2.25 -5.69 -16.57
C ARG A 210 2.38 -6.96 -15.71
N PRO A 211 1.27 -7.65 -15.38
CA PRO A 211 1.34 -8.84 -14.53
C PRO A 211 2.33 -9.92 -15.02
N GLU A 212 2.44 -10.09 -16.33
CA GLU A 212 3.23 -11.16 -16.96
C GLU A 212 4.73 -10.84 -16.96
N SER A 213 5.07 -9.58 -17.20
CA SER A 213 6.44 -9.10 -17.32
C SER A 213 6.94 -8.32 -16.10
N LEU A 214 6.16 -8.23 -15.02
CA LEU A 214 6.41 -7.40 -13.83
C LEU A 214 7.90 -7.24 -13.48
N ILE A 215 8.43 -6.05 -13.71
CA ILE A 215 9.78 -5.61 -13.35
C ILE A 215 9.67 -4.29 -12.59
N TYR A 216 10.36 -4.17 -11.48
CA TYR A 216 10.61 -2.88 -10.84
C TYR A 216 11.97 -2.85 -10.15
N THR A 217 12.62 -1.69 -10.23
CA THR A 217 13.76 -1.32 -9.39
C THR A 217 13.37 -0.08 -8.61
N ILE A 218 13.17 -0.17 -7.30
CA ILE A 218 12.72 0.95 -6.45
C ILE A 218 13.92 1.43 -5.61
N PRO A 219 14.51 2.60 -5.90
CA PRO A 219 15.70 3.10 -5.21
C PRO A 219 15.34 3.75 -3.87
N ARG A 220 15.09 2.93 -2.83
CA ARG A 220 15.00 3.47 -1.47
C ARG A 220 16.38 3.92 -0.99
N ARG A 221 16.42 4.66 0.13
CA ARG A 221 17.69 5.15 0.69
C ARG A 221 18.52 4.03 1.32
N ASP A 222 17.88 3.08 1.99
CA ASP A 222 18.54 1.95 2.63
C ASP A 222 19.04 0.92 1.62
N VAL A 223 18.18 0.50 0.70
CA VAL A 223 18.43 -0.51 -0.34
C VAL A 223 17.56 -0.24 -1.57
N THR A 224 17.97 -0.76 -2.71
CA THR A 224 17.08 -0.88 -3.87
C THR A 224 16.26 -2.15 -3.75
N VAL A 225 14.93 -2.01 -3.89
CA VAL A 225 14.02 -3.15 -3.96
C VAL A 225 13.85 -3.55 -5.42
N LEU A 226 14.23 -4.79 -5.73
CA LEU A 226 14.03 -5.42 -7.01
C LEU A 226 12.81 -6.31 -6.93
N GLY A 227 11.94 -6.21 -7.92
CA GLY A 227 10.87 -7.17 -8.06
C GLY A 227 10.29 -7.23 -9.46
N GLY A 228 9.23 -8.00 -9.65
CA GLY A 228 8.68 -8.88 -8.62
C GLY A 228 7.87 -10.01 -9.22
N THR A 229 7.36 -10.86 -8.35
CA THR A 229 6.35 -11.86 -8.73
C THR A 229 4.93 -11.37 -8.39
N ALA A 230 3.96 -11.90 -9.13
CA ALA A 230 2.53 -11.70 -8.92
C ALA A 230 1.79 -13.04 -9.15
N GLN A 231 1.97 -13.98 -8.23
CA GLN A 231 1.39 -15.33 -8.34
C GLN A 231 0.02 -15.38 -7.66
N ARG A 232 -1.04 -15.39 -8.47
CA ARG A 232 -2.44 -15.42 -7.99
C ARG A 232 -2.79 -16.76 -7.33
N GLY A 233 -3.51 -16.70 -6.21
CA GLY A 233 -4.00 -17.87 -5.48
C GLY A 233 -2.93 -18.63 -4.68
N ASP A 234 -1.68 -18.17 -4.72
CA ASP A 234 -0.57 -18.77 -4.01
C ASP A 234 -0.49 -18.24 -2.58
N TRP A 235 -0.59 -19.14 -1.60
CA TRP A 235 -0.58 -18.83 -0.16
C TRP A 235 0.78 -19.09 0.49
N ASP A 236 1.77 -19.56 -0.27
CA ASP A 236 3.07 -19.95 0.26
C ASP A 236 3.93 -18.73 0.57
N GLU A 237 4.26 -18.53 1.84
CA GLU A 237 5.10 -17.42 2.29
C GLU A 237 6.60 -17.76 2.30
N ASN A 238 6.98 -18.99 1.88
CA ASN A 238 8.39 -19.37 1.80
C ASN A 238 9.07 -18.72 0.60
N ILE A 239 10.35 -18.37 0.76
CA ILE A 239 11.19 -17.90 -0.35
C ILE A 239 11.42 -19.05 -1.34
N ARG A 240 11.39 -18.73 -2.63
CA ARG A 240 11.69 -19.65 -3.73
C ARG A 240 12.90 -19.16 -4.52
N ASP A 241 13.90 -20.01 -4.67
CA ASP A 241 15.15 -19.66 -5.37
C ASP A 241 14.89 -19.38 -6.86
N GLU A 242 13.95 -20.11 -7.46
CA GLU A 242 13.51 -19.91 -8.84
C GLU A 242 12.86 -18.54 -9.06
N ASP A 243 12.13 -18.02 -8.07
CA ASP A 243 11.54 -16.68 -8.12
C ASP A 243 12.61 -15.61 -7.95
N THR A 244 13.61 -15.83 -7.07
CA THR A 244 14.77 -14.94 -6.92
C THR A 244 15.53 -14.82 -8.24
N GLU A 245 15.86 -15.95 -8.87
CA GLU A 245 16.57 -15.97 -10.15
C GLU A 245 15.73 -15.37 -11.29
N LEU A 246 14.40 -15.57 -11.27
CA LEU A 246 13.50 -14.93 -12.23
C LEU A 246 13.53 -13.40 -12.08
N ILE A 247 13.43 -12.89 -10.85
CA ILE A 247 13.47 -11.44 -10.57
C ILE A 247 14.79 -10.84 -11.04
N LEU A 248 15.94 -11.45 -10.71
CA LEU A 248 17.25 -10.95 -11.09
C LEU A 248 17.40 -10.86 -12.61
N ARG A 249 17.06 -11.94 -13.35
CA ARG A 249 17.11 -11.94 -14.83
C ARG A 249 16.20 -10.88 -15.45
N LYS A 250 15.00 -10.71 -14.89
CA LYS A 250 14.04 -9.69 -15.31
C LYS A 250 14.59 -8.28 -15.08
N CYS A 251 15.14 -7.99 -13.91
CA CYS A 251 15.75 -6.70 -13.60
C CYS A 251 16.98 -6.42 -14.48
N GLU A 252 17.82 -7.40 -14.77
CA GLU A 252 18.98 -7.27 -15.68
C GLU A 252 18.57 -6.87 -17.11
N SER A 253 17.35 -7.22 -17.54
CA SER A 253 16.85 -6.80 -18.86
C SER A 253 16.56 -5.30 -18.97
N LEU A 254 16.23 -4.63 -17.86
CA LEU A 254 16.02 -3.17 -17.78
C LEU A 254 17.22 -2.43 -17.17
N TRP A 255 18.06 -3.12 -16.43
CA TRP A 255 19.24 -2.59 -15.75
C TRP A 255 20.42 -3.55 -15.89
N PRO A 256 21.08 -3.58 -17.07
CA PRO A 256 22.17 -4.53 -17.35
C PRO A 256 23.39 -4.39 -16.43
N GLU A 257 23.56 -3.24 -15.78
CA GLU A 257 24.63 -2.97 -14.82
C GLU A 257 24.35 -3.54 -13.42
N LEU A 258 23.23 -4.26 -13.22
CA LEU A 258 22.91 -4.90 -11.95
C LEU A 258 24.01 -5.86 -11.51
N ASP A 259 24.58 -5.59 -10.34
CA ASP A 259 25.62 -6.37 -9.69
C ASP A 259 24.98 -7.31 -8.65
N ARG A 260 24.81 -8.57 -9.04
CA ARG A 260 24.24 -9.61 -8.17
C ARG A 260 25.03 -9.82 -6.87
N SER A 261 26.32 -9.45 -6.80
CA SER A 261 27.12 -9.57 -5.57
C SER A 261 26.68 -8.60 -4.46
N LYS A 262 25.90 -7.58 -4.81
CA LYS A 262 25.35 -6.57 -3.88
C LYS A 262 23.98 -6.93 -3.33
N VAL A 263 23.44 -8.09 -3.67
CA VAL A 263 22.19 -8.62 -3.09
C VAL A 263 22.39 -8.92 -1.60
N VAL A 264 21.47 -8.41 -0.77
CA VAL A 264 21.56 -8.47 0.70
C VAL A 264 20.36 -9.14 1.36
N GLY A 265 19.29 -9.44 0.62
CA GLY A 265 18.13 -10.13 1.19
C GLY A 265 17.02 -10.42 0.20
N VAL A 266 16.04 -11.20 0.65
CA VAL A 266 14.83 -11.58 -0.09
C VAL A 266 13.67 -11.56 0.89
N SER A 267 12.47 -11.20 0.42
CA SER A 267 11.25 -11.27 1.22
C SER A 267 10.05 -11.64 0.36
N VAL A 268 9.03 -12.21 1.01
CA VAL A 268 7.77 -12.65 0.39
C VAL A 268 6.62 -12.02 1.15
N GLY A 269 5.56 -11.63 0.43
CA GLY A 269 4.31 -11.16 1.02
C GLY A 269 3.09 -11.53 0.17
N LEU A 270 1.94 -11.66 0.82
CA LEU A 270 0.67 -12.02 0.19
C LEU A 270 -0.22 -10.78 0.02
N ARG A 271 -0.26 -10.21 -1.18
CA ARG A 271 -1.08 -9.02 -1.46
C ARG A 271 -2.57 -9.39 -1.34
N PRO A 272 -3.39 -8.62 -0.59
CA PRO A 272 -4.83 -8.87 -0.45
C PRO A 272 -5.58 -8.41 -1.71
N SER A 273 -5.50 -9.17 -2.79
CA SER A 273 -6.09 -8.78 -4.07
C SER A 273 -7.58 -9.06 -4.09
N ARG A 274 -8.33 -8.07 -4.59
CA ARG A 274 -9.76 -8.13 -4.87
C ARG A 274 -9.97 -7.46 -6.23
N LYS A 275 -11.04 -7.81 -6.93
CA LYS A 275 -11.37 -7.15 -8.21
C LYS A 275 -11.50 -5.63 -8.06
N GLU A 276 -12.16 -5.19 -6.99
CA GLU A 276 -12.32 -3.78 -6.61
C GLU A 276 -12.01 -3.65 -5.12
N VAL A 277 -11.39 -2.54 -4.70
CA VAL A 277 -11.23 -2.21 -3.29
C VAL A 277 -12.59 -2.15 -2.62
N ARG A 278 -12.77 -2.89 -1.52
CA ARG A 278 -13.99 -2.85 -0.73
C ARG A 278 -13.89 -1.69 0.26
N LEU A 279 -14.35 -0.51 -0.18
CA LEU A 279 -14.51 0.68 0.65
C LEU A 279 -15.98 1.13 0.63
N GLU A 280 -16.76 0.62 1.58
CA GLU A 280 -18.22 0.79 1.63
C GLU A 280 -18.77 0.61 3.05
N VAL A 281 -20.01 1.06 3.25
CA VAL A 281 -20.74 0.93 4.52
C VAL A 281 -21.69 -0.27 4.47
N GLU A 282 -21.69 -1.05 5.53
CA GLU A 282 -22.63 -2.15 5.78
C GLU A 282 -23.26 -1.99 7.17
N ASN A 283 -24.53 -2.36 7.33
CA ASN A 283 -25.18 -2.44 8.64
C ASN A 283 -25.22 -3.90 9.09
N ILE A 284 -24.43 -4.25 10.10
CA ILE A 284 -24.35 -5.60 10.65
C ILE A 284 -24.97 -5.59 12.05
N SER A 285 -26.11 -6.26 12.20
CA SER A 285 -26.84 -6.37 13.47
C SER A 285 -27.15 -5.01 14.13
N GLY A 286 -27.55 -4.01 13.34
CA GLY A 286 -27.87 -2.66 13.83
C GLY A 286 -26.64 -1.76 14.05
N ARG A 287 -25.45 -2.24 13.71
CA ARG A 287 -24.19 -1.51 13.86
C ARG A 287 -23.60 -1.16 12.50
N LEU A 288 -23.14 0.08 12.38
CA LEU A 288 -22.51 0.56 11.15
C LEU A 288 -21.05 0.08 11.10
N VAL A 289 -20.74 -0.62 10.01
CA VAL A 289 -19.44 -1.19 9.69
C VAL A 289 -18.96 -0.58 8.39
N VAL A 290 -17.74 -0.04 8.37
CA VAL A 290 -17.09 0.42 7.14
C VAL A 290 -16.03 -0.60 6.75
N HIS A 291 -16.15 -1.22 5.59
CA HIS A 291 -15.09 -2.08 5.06
C HIS A 291 -14.03 -1.23 4.39
N ASN A 292 -12.75 -1.56 4.58
CA ASN A 292 -11.60 -0.90 3.95
C ASN A 292 -10.48 -1.92 3.70
N TYR A 293 -10.69 -2.83 2.75
CA TYR A 293 -9.72 -3.88 2.40
C TYR A 293 -9.77 -4.27 0.91
N GLY A 294 -8.90 -5.19 0.49
CA GLY A 294 -8.83 -5.64 -0.91
C GLY A 294 -7.93 -4.77 -1.80
N HIS A 295 -6.94 -4.13 -1.21
CA HIS A 295 -6.07 -3.15 -1.87
C HIS A 295 -5.05 -3.74 -2.86
N GLY A 296 -4.92 -5.06 -2.94
CA GLY A 296 -3.90 -5.70 -3.78
C GLY A 296 -2.50 -5.16 -3.52
N GLY A 297 -1.79 -4.77 -4.58
CA GLY A 297 -0.46 -4.15 -4.49
C GLY A 297 -0.47 -2.65 -4.18
N ALA A 298 -1.63 -2.01 -4.10
CA ALA A 298 -1.78 -0.55 -3.96
C ALA A 298 -2.09 -0.10 -2.52
N GLY A 299 -1.93 -0.97 -1.51
CA GLY A 299 -2.32 -0.66 -0.13
C GLY A 299 -1.65 0.58 0.47
N VAL A 300 -0.36 0.80 0.17
CA VAL A 300 0.35 2.01 0.59
C VAL A 300 -0.05 3.22 -0.26
N THR A 301 -0.26 3.01 -1.56
CA THR A 301 -0.65 4.07 -2.51
C THR A 301 -2.04 4.65 -2.22
N LEU A 302 -2.93 3.87 -1.61
CA LEU A 302 -4.30 4.27 -1.33
C LEU A 302 -4.57 4.56 0.15
N SER A 303 -3.58 4.39 1.03
CA SER A 303 -3.80 4.30 2.48
C SER A 303 -4.52 5.53 3.06
N TRP A 304 -3.95 6.72 2.86
CA TRP A 304 -4.46 7.96 3.45
C TRP A 304 -5.75 8.44 2.79
N GLY A 305 -5.86 8.35 1.46
CA GLY A 305 -7.11 8.70 0.76
C GLY A 305 -8.27 7.77 1.10
N CYS A 306 -8.01 6.47 1.30
CA CYS A 306 -9.03 5.55 1.81
C CYS A 306 -9.37 5.85 3.27
N ALA A 307 -8.39 6.20 4.11
CA ALA A 307 -8.62 6.62 5.49
C ALA A 307 -9.50 7.89 5.58
N ASP A 308 -9.26 8.88 4.71
CA ASP A 308 -10.08 10.09 4.60
C ASP A 308 -11.52 9.77 4.17
N GLU A 309 -11.68 8.83 3.24
CA GLU A 309 -13.00 8.35 2.84
C GLU A 309 -13.73 7.62 3.97
N VAL A 310 -13.04 6.84 4.80
CA VAL A 310 -13.64 6.22 6.00
C VAL A 310 -14.22 7.31 6.91
N VAL A 311 -13.46 8.37 7.20
CA VAL A 311 -13.95 9.49 8.01
C VAL A 311 -15.18 10.12 7.37
N ARG A 312 -15.16 10.37 6.05
CA ARG A 312 -16.31 10.92 5.30
C ARG A 312 -17.54 10.03 5.37
N LEU A 313 -17.40 8.71 5.42
CA LEU A 313 -18.51 7.76 5.52
C LEU A 313 -19.10 7.68 6.93
N LEU A 314 -18.29 7.84 7.99
CA LEU A 314 -18.78 7.86 9.37
C LEU A 314 -19.43 9.19 9.78
N SER A 315 -19.11 10.28 9.08
CA SER A 315 -19.67 11.61 9.34
C SER A 315 -21.00 11.91 8.64
N GLN A 316 -21.55 10.96 7.88
CA GLN A 316 -22.86 11.07 7.20
C GLN A 316 -24.01 10.63 8.11
#